data_AF-A0A9D1R9Y9-F1
#
_entry.id   AF-A0A9D1R9Y9-F1
#
_cell.length_a   1.000
_cell.length_b   1.000
_cell.length_c   1.000
_cell.angle_alpha   90.00
_cell.angle_beta   90.00
_cell.angle_gamma   90.00
#
_symmetry.space_group_name_H-M   'P 1'
#
loop_
_entity.id
_entity.type
_entity.pdbx_description
1 polymer ?
#
loop_
_entity_poly.entity_id
_entity_poly.type
_entity_poly.pdbx_seq_one_letter_code
_entity_poly.pdbx_strand_id
1 'polypeptide(L)'
;AKDYFRAIEPRSSVRTRINYAYDIRIFFHFLMENNPIYKNYTMDQFQVQDLERLEPVDIEEYMEYLKVYQHNQELLTNGEKGLSRKMSSLRSFYNYYFKRQAISKNPTLLVNMPKLHEKAIIRLDADEVAMLLDFVESAGSRLTGQALTYYRKTKDRDLAILTLLLGTGIRVSECVGLDLNDVDFKNNGITVTRKGGNQMVVYFGDEVASALSSYIEESRKVAAPLPGHENALFLSTQRKRMGVQAVENMVKKYARQVTPGKKITPHKLRSTYGTSLYKETGDIYLVADVLGHKDVNTTKKHYAAIDEDRRRKAASAVKLRES
;
A
#
# COMPACT_ATOMS: atom_id res chain seq x y z
N ALA A 1 17.99 -20.58 12.69
CA ALA A 1 16.96 -19.78 11.97
C ALA A 1 15.67 -20.54 11.58
N LYS A 2 15.70 -21.84 11.24
CA LYS A 2 14.52 -22.62 10.79
C LYS A 2 13.30 -22.49 11.72
N ASP A 3 13.50 -22.62 13.03
CA ASP A 3 12.39 -22.60 13.99
C ASP A 3 11.78 -21.21 14.17
N TYR A 4 12.57 -20.13 14.01
CA TYR A 4 12.06 -18.78 13.97
C TYR A 4 11.05 -18.60 12.83
N PHE A 5 11.41 -19.03 11.61
CA PHE A 5 10.53 -18.90 10.44
C PHE A 5 9.28 -19.76 10.55
N ARG A 6 9.37 -20.95 11.16
CA ARG A 6 8.21 -21.78 11.52
C ARG A 6 7.31 -21.07 12.53
N ALA A 7 7.87 -20.43 13.54
CA ALA A 7 7.08 -19.78 14.58
C ALA A 7 6.37 -18.50 14.12
N ILE A 8 6.92 -17.77 13.15
CA ILE A 8 6.22 -16.60 12.57
C ILE A 8 5.29 -16.96 11.43
N GLU A 9 5.32 -18.22 10.97
CA GLU A 9 4.53 -18.73 9.85
C GLU A 9 3.04 -18.36 9.96
N PRO A 10 2.34 -18.64 11.08
CA PRO A 10 0.88 -18.48 11.15
C PRO A 10 0.42 -17.01 11.09
N ARG A 11 1.33 -16.07 11.33
CA ARG A 11 1.03 -14.63 11.47
C ARG A 11 1.73 -13.74 10.44
N SER A 12 2.45 -14.31 9.50
CA SER A 12 3.21 -13.56 8.49
C SER A 12 3.04 -14.15 7.10
N SER A 13 2.97 -13.29 6.08
CA SER A 13 2.90 -13.76 4.71
C SER A 13 4.24 -14.33 4.26
N VAL A 14 4.21 -15.21 3.25
CA VAL A 14 5.42 -15.77 2.62
C VAL A 14 6.40 -14.66 2.21
N ARG A 15 5.90 -13.57 1.61
CA ARG A 15 6.72 -12.42 1.21
C ARG A 15 7.41 -11.75 2.40
N THR A 16 6.71 -11.60 3.53
CA THR A 16 7.31 -11.07 4.76
C THR A 16 8.43 -11.98 5.26
N ARG A 17 8.21 -13.30 5.28
CA ARG A 17 9.23 -14.28 5.73
C ARG A 17 10.47 -14.25 4.83
N ILE A 18 10.29 -14.19 3.52
CA ILE A 18 11.39 -14.05 2.54
C ILE A 18 12.18 -12.75 2.80
N ASN A 19 11.48 -11.62 2.96
CA ASN A 19 12.15 -10.34 3.25
C ASN A 19 12.94 -10.38 4.57
N TYR A 20 12.38 -11.00 5.61
CA TYR A 20 13.06 -11.17 6.89
C TYR A 20 14.29 -12.06 6.75
N ALA A 21 14.23 -13.14 5.97
CA ALA A 21 15.40 -13.98 5.69
C ALA A 21 16.53 -13.19 5.02
N TYR A 22 16.23 -12.37 4.01
CA TYR A 22 17.23 -11.51 3.38
C TYR A 22 17.83 -10.50 4.35
N ASP A 23 17.00 -9.83 5.16
CA ASP A 23 17.48 -8.84 6.11
C ASP A 23 18.36 -9.46 7.22
N ILE A 24 17.94 -10.60 7.77
CA ILE A 24 18.70 -11.34 8.80
C ILE A 24 20.02 -11.85 8.22
N ARG A 25 20.03 -12.31 6.96
CA ARG A 25 21.27 -12.72 6.29
C ARG A 25 22.27 -11.56 6.20
N ILE A 26 21.80 -10.35 5.90
CA ILE A 26 22.66 -9.15 5.86
C ILE A 26 23.27 -8.85 7.23
N PHE A 27 22.53 -9.07 8.31
CA PHE A 27 23.07 -8.92 9.67
C PHE A 27 24.25 -9.86 9.95
N PHE A 28 24.14 -11.13 9.59
CA PHE A 28 25.25 -12.06 9.79
C PHE A 28 26.43 -11.80 8.85
N HIS A 29 26.18 -11.30 7.63
CA HIS A 29 27.27 -10.82 6.77
C HIS A 29 28.02 -9.66 7.40
N PHE A 30 27.30 -8.68 7.98
CA PHE A 30 27.92 -7.61 8.76
C PHE A 30 28.81 -8.16 9.88
N LEU A 31 28.33 -9.14 10.66
CA LEU A 31 29.17 -9.74 11.72
C LEU A 31 30.44 -10.37 11.15
N MET A 32 30.36 -11.06 10.02
CA MET A 32 31.53 -11.67 9.35
C MET A 32 32.48 -10.62 8.74
N GLU A 33 31.98 -9.47 8.31
CA GLU A 33 32.80 -8.44 7.66
C GLU A 33 33.44 -7.48 8.68
N ASN A 34 32.69 -7.11 9.72
CA ASN A 34 33.00 -5.98 10.59
C ASN A 34 33.31 -6.38 12.04
N ASN A 35 32.81 -7.52 12.53
CA ASN A 35 33.06 -7.94 13.90
C ASN A 35 34.30 -8.86 13.95
N PRO A 36 35.40 -8.46 14.65
CA PRO A 36 36.64 -9.24 14.68
C PRO A 36 36.48 -10.67 15.19
N ILE A 37 35.51 -10.93 16.09
CA ILE A 37 35.25 -12.25 16.67
C ILE A 37 34.71 -13.21 15.61
N TYR A 38 33.85 -12.70 14.72
CA TYR A 38 33.13 -13.52 13.73
C TYR A 38 33.74 -13.42 12.32
N LYS A 39 34.89 -12.75 12.16
CA LYS A 39 35.52 -12.50 10.85
C LYS A 39 35.81 -13.75 10.03
N ASN A 40 36.15 -14.84 10.72
CA ASN A 40 36.46 -16.13 10.09
C ASN A 40 35.28 -17.10 10.12
N TYR A 41 34.08 -16.65 10.54
CA TYR A 41 32.90 -17.50 10.54
C TYR A 41 32.39 -17.70 9.11
N THR A 42 31.83 -18.87 8.85
CA THR A 42 30.87 -19.09 7.78
C THR A 42 29.45 -18.99 8.31
N MET A 43 28.49 -18.76 7.41
CA MET A 43 27.10 -18.48 7.80
C MET A 43 26.43 -19.61 8.60
N ASP A 44 26.88 -20.86 8.39
CA ASP A 44 26.43 -22.07 9.08
C ASP A 44 27.08 -22.29 10.45
N GLN A 45 28.13 -21.54 10.81
CA GLN A 45 28.81 -21.67 12.09
C GLN A 45 28.11 -20.91 13.23
N PHE A 46 27.33 -19.87 12.92
CA PHE A 46 26.62 -19.07 13.93
C PHE A 46 25.65 -19.90 14.76
N GLN A 47 25.82 -19.84 16.08
CA GLN A 47 24.97 -20.47 17.08
C GLN A 47 24.12 -19.43 17.83
N VAL A 48 23.16 -19.91 18.62
CA VAL A 48 22.32 -19.05 19.46
C VAL A 48 23.15 -18.33 20.53
N GLN A 49 24.21 -18.96 21.03
CA GLN A 49 25.12 -18.36 22.02
C GLN A 49 25.88 -17.15 21.46
N ASP A 50 26.11 -17.08 20.15
CA ASP A 50 26.74 -15.90 19.54
C ASP A 50 25.81 -14.69 19.60
N LEU A 51 24.49 -14.91 19.50
CA LEU A 51 23.49 -13.85 19.68
C LEU A 51 23.44 -13.34 21.13
N GLU A 52 23.70 -14.21 22.12
CA GLU A 52 23.76 -13.83 23.55
C GLU A 52 24.93 -12.91 23.86
N ARG A 53 26.04 -13.05 23.13
CA ARG A 53 27.28 -12.30 23.34
C ARG A 53 27.27 -10.89 22.76
N LEU A 54 26.35 -10.61 21.84
CA LEU A 54 26.27 -9.31 21.18
C LEU A 54 25.68 -8.26 22.11
N GLU A 55 26.30 -7.08 22.09
CA GLU A 55 25.97 -5.94 22.92
C GLU A 55 25.18 -4.89 22.11
N PRO A 56 24.56 -3.90 22.77
CA PRO A 56 23.88 -2.81 22.07
C PRO A 56 24.77 -2.09 21.05
N VAL A 57 26.06 -1.95 21.33
CA VAL A 57 27.04 -1.32 20.42
C VAL A 57 27.16 -2.07 19.10
N ASP A 58 27.15 -3.41 19.08
CA ASP A 58 27.17 -4.19 17.84
C ASP A 58 25.92 -3.92 16.98
N ILE A 59 24.79 -3.68 17.63
CA ILE A 59 23.53 -3.38 16.96
C ILE A 59 23.52 -1.93 16.43
N GLU A 60 24.17 -1.00 17.12
CA GLU A 60 24.40 0.37 16.64
C GLU A 60 25.32 0.38 15.42
N GLU A 61 26.45 -0.34 15.47
CA GLU A 61 27.36 -0.52 14.34
C GLU A 61 26.65 -1.16 13.14
N TYR A 62 25.82 -2.17 13.37
CA TYR A 62 25.00 -2.75 12.31
C TYR A 62 24.05 -1.70 11.68
N MET A 63 23.42 -0.87 12.50
CA MET A 63 22.53 0.19 11.99
C MET A 63 23.30 1.23 11.16
N GLU A 64 24.56 1.51 11.49
CA GLU A 64 25.46 2.34 10.70
C GLU A 64 25.87 1.67 9.39
N TYR A 65 26.29 0.40 9.44
CA TYR A 65 26.59 -0.42 8.27
C TYR A 65 25.41 -0.43 7.27
N LEU A 66 24.18 -0.52 7.77
CA LEU A 66 23.01 -0.50 6.89
C LEU A 66 22.82 0.82 6.13
N LYS A 67 23.44 1.94 6.52
CA LYS A 67 23.37 3.19 5.75
C LYS A 67 24.04 3.04 4.39
N VAL A 68 25.18 2.36 4.35
CA VAL A 68 25.93 2.03 3.13
C VAL A 68 26.75 0.76 3.33
N TYR A 69 26.52 -0.25 2.50
CA TYR A 69 27.24 -1.53 2.56
C TYR A 69 27.36 -2.15 1.18
N GLN A 70 28.35 -3.03 1.02
CA GLN A 70 28.50 -3.82 -0.20
C GLN A 70 27.78 -5.16 -0.05
N HIS A 71 27.03 -5.56 -1.07
CA HIS A 71 26.46 -6.90 -1.15
C HIS A 71 26.52 -7.38 -2.60
N ASN A 72 27.11 -8.56 -2.84
CA ASN A 72 27.29 -9.11 -4.19
C ASN A 72 27.96 -8.11 -5.16
N GLN A 73 29.01 -7.41 -4.71
CA GLN A 73 29.75 -6.39 -5.49
C GLN A 73 28.95 -5.12 -5.84
N GLU A 74 27.72 -4.97 -5.34
CA GLU A 74 26.94 -3.74 -5.48
C GLU A 74 26.98 -2.92 -4.19
N LEU A 75 27.17 -1.60 -4.34
CA LEU A 75 27.05 -0.65 -3.23
C LEU A 75 25.57 -0.34 -2.99
N LEU A 76 25.04 -0.75 -1.83
CA LEU A 76 23.66 -0.55 -1.45
C LEU A 76 23.54 0.54 -0.40
N THR A 77 22.51 1.37 -0.52
CA THR A 77 22.16 2.39 0.48
C THR A 77 20.72 2.20 0.95
N ASN A 78 20.46 2.52 2.22
CA ASN A 78 19.10 2.49 2.77
C ASN A 78 18.70 3.88 3.26
N GLY A 79 17.53 4.35 2.84
CA GLY A 79 16.84 5.44 3.53
C GLY A 79 16.22 4.98 4.86
N GLU A 80 15.68 5.92 5.64
CA GLU A 80 15.12 5.70 6.98
C GLU A 80 14.13 4.51 7.06
N LYS A 81 13.25 4.37 6.06
CA LYS A 81 12.29 3.25 5.99
C LYS A 81 12.98 1.90 5.79
N GLY A 82 14.04 1.87 4.99
CA GLY A 82 14.86 0.67 4.76
C GLY A 82 15.55 0.23 6.04
N LEU A 83 16.20 1.18 6.73
CA LEU A 83 16.83 0.98 8.03
C LEU A 83 15.82 0.46 9.07
N SER A 84 14.71 1.18 9.26
CA SER A 84 13.66 0.82 10.23
C SER A 84 13.09 -0.58 9.97
N ARG A 85 12.87 -0.96 8.70
CA ARG A 85 12.39 -2.30 8.33
C ARG A 85 13.40 -3.40 8.68
N LYS A 86 14.68 -3.19 8.38
CA LYS A 86 15.76 -4.16 8.65
C LYS A 86 16.01 -4.31 10.16
N MET A 87 16.00 -3.22 10.90
CA MET A 87 16.07 -3.26 12.37
C MET A 87 14.84 -3.96 12.97
N SER A 88 13.65 -3.79 12.37
CA SER A 88 12.44 -4.49 12.81
C SER A 88 12.52 -6.00 12.61
N SER A 89 13.10 -6.47 11.49
CA SER A 89 13.27 -7.91 11.24
C SER A 89 14.32 -8.53 12.18
N LEU A 90 15.42 -7.81 12.45
CA LEU A 90 16.42 -8.21 13.44
C LEU A 90 15.83 -8.27 14.86
N ARG A 91 15.09 -7.24 15.27
CA ARG A 91 14.41 -7.21 16.57
C ARG A 91 13.40 -8.34 16.71
N SER A 92 12.65 -8.67 15.66
CA SER A 92 11.74 -9.82 15.64
C SER A 92 12.49 -11.15 15.80
N PHE A 93 13.67 -11.28 15.18
CA PHE A 93 14.53 -12.47 15.29
C PHE A 93 15.05 -12.66 16.71
N TYR A 94 15.63 -11.62 17.34
CA TYR A 94 16.07 -11.68 18.73
C TYR A 94 14.91 -11.94 19.70
N ASN A 95 13.77 -11.26 19.50
CA ASN A 95 12.60 -11.41 20.36
C ASN A 95 12.06 -12.86 20.37
N TYR A 96 12.23 -13.61 19.28
CA TYR A 96 11.88 -15.03 19.25
C TYR A 96 12.73 -15.87 20.22
N TYR A 97 14.05 -15.70 20.18
CA TYR A 97 14.96 -16.46 21.06
C TYR A 97 14.83 -16.00 22.52
N PHE A 98 14.66 -14.69 22.74
CA PHE A 98 14.47 -14.11 24.07
C PHE A 98 13.18 -14.63 24.75
N LYS A 99 12.05 -14.63 24.03
CA LYS A 99 10.79 -15.16 24.57
C LYS A 99 10.82 -16.65 24.88
N ARG A 100 11.73 -17.40 24.24
CA ARG A 100 11.95 -18.83 24.49
C ARG A 100 13.04 -19.08 25.52
N GLN A 101 13.58 -18.03 26.14
CA GLN A 101 14.67 -18.09 27.11
C GLN A 101 15.93 -18.79 26.57
N ALA A 102 16.07 -18.84 25.23
CA ALA A 102 17.27 -19.37 24.59
C ALA A 102 18.42 -18.35 24.60
N ILE A 103 18.07 -17.07 24.77
CA ILE A 103 18.96 -15.96 25.09
C ILE A 103 18.35 -15.21 26.29
N SER A 104 19.18 -14.68 27.18
CA SER A 104 18.77 -13.96 28.38
C SER A 104 18.66 -12.45 28.17
N LYS A 105 19.25 -11.94 27.08
CA LYS A 105 19.23 -10.51 26.72
C LYS A 105 18.75 -10.31 25.28
N ASN A 106 18.21 -9.13 25.01
CA ASN A 106 17.86 -8.69 23.67
C ASN A 106 18.46 -7.29 23.42
N PRO A 107 19.70 -7.19 22.91
CA PRO A 107 20.38 -5.91 22.71
C PRO A 107 19.63 -5.00 21.72
N THR A 108 18.84 -5.58 20.81
CA THR A 108 18.05 -4.81 19.83
C THR A 108 16.96 -3.93 20.45
N LEU A 109 16.57 -4.18 21.71
CA LEU A 109 15.59 -3.36 22.43
C LEU A 109 16.23 -2.11 23.06
N LEU A 110 17.56 -2.11 23.24
CA LEU A 110 18.31 -1.01 23.83
C LEU A 110 18.76 0.02 22.78
N VAL A 111 18.71 -0.34 21.49
CA VAL A 111 19.00 0.56 20.38
C VAL A 111 17.74 1.26 19.90
N ASN A 112 17.85 2.59 19.76
CA ASN A 112 16.78 3.42 19.24
C ASN A 112 16.51 3.12 17.75
N MET A 113 15.23 2.97 17.40
CA MET A 113 14.84 2.80 15.99
C MET A 113 15.07 4.12 15.23
N PRO A 114 15.44 4.05 13.93
CA PRO A 114 15.51 5.24 13.09
C PRO A 114 14.20 6.02 13.14
N LYS A 115 14.29 7.31 13.49
CA LYS A 115 13.12 8.20 13.49
C LYS A 115 12.63 8.33 12.05
N LEU A 116 11.38 7.96 11.81
CA LEU A 116 10.75 8.09 10.51
C LEU A 116 10.14 9.48 10.40
N HIS A 117 10.61 10.28 9.44
CA HIS A 117 9.96 11.55 9.14
C HIS A 117 8.68 11.30 8.34
N GLU A 118 7.57 11.87 8.82
CA GLU A 118 6.30 11.81 8.09
C GLU A 118 6.40 12.66 6.82
N LYS A 119 6.09 12.05 5.68
CA LYS A 119 5.99 12.78 4.41
C LYS A 119 4.58 13.31 4.26
N ALA A 120 4.45 14.52 3.72
CA ALA A 120 3.15 15.06 3.33
C ALA A 120 2.40 14.07 2.42
N ILE A 121 1.12 13.85 2.75
CA ILE A 121 0.27 12.93 1.99
C ILE A 121 -0.14 13.63 0.70
N ILE A 122 0.42 13.15 -0.41
CA ILE A 122 0.07 13.60 -1.74
C ILE A 122 -1.29 13.01 -2.10
N ARG A 123 -2.25 13.89 -2.40
CA ARG A 123 -3.63 13.62 -2.79
C ARG A 123 -4.06 14.58 -3.88
N LEU A 124 -5.18 14.25 -4.53
CA LEU A 124 -5.87 15.15 -5.45
C LEU A 124 -6.86 16.00 -4.66
N ASP A 125 -7.07 17.25 -5.07
CA ASP A 125 -8.24 18.03 -4.66
C ASP A 125 -9.44 17.74 -5.59
N ALA A 126 -10.59 18.38 -5.32
CA ALA A 126 -11.82 18.13 -6.06
C ALA A 126 -11.69 18.53 -7.54
N ASP A 127 -11.06 19.66 -7.82
CA ASP A 127 -10.85 20.16 -9.18
C ASP A 127 -9.90 19.23 -9.96
N GLU A 128 -8.83 18.76 -9.32
CA GLU A 128 -7.92 17.79 -9.92
C GLU A 128 -8.55 16.41 -10.16
N VAL A 129 -9.51 16.01 -9.33
CA VAL A 129 -10.31 14.79 -9.58
C VAL A 129 -11.19 14.97 -10.81
N ALA A 130 -11.93 16.08 -10.90
CA ALA A 130 -12.77 16.39 -12.06
C ALA A 130 -11.92 16.44 -13.34
N MET A 131 -10.83 17.22 -13.33
CA MET A 131 -9.90 17.30 -14.47
C MET A 131 -9.33 15.94 -14.88
N LEU A 132 -9.08 15.03 -13.92
CA LEU A 132 -8.60 13.68 -14.21
C LEU A 132 -9.64 12.85 -14.97
N LEU A 133 -10.90 12.88 -14.53
CA LEU A 133 -12.00 12.14 -15.17
C LEU A 133 -12.33 12.74 -16.54
N ASP A 134 -12.47 14.07 -16.63
CA ASP A 134 -12.71 14.80 -17.89
C ASP A 134 -11.62 14.53 -18.92
N PHE A 135 -10.35 14.48 -18.47
CA PHE A 135 -9.23 14.16 -19.35
C PHE A 135 -9.32 12.72 -19.87
N VAL A 136 -9.76 11.75 -19.06
CA VAL A 136 -9.93 10.36 -19.52
C VAL A 136 -11.02 10.26 -20.57
N GLU A 137 -12.09 11.05 -20.49
CA GLU A 137 -13.20 11.07 -21.45
C GLU A 137 -12.87 11.79 -22.75
N SER A 138 -12.09 12.87 -22.66
CA SER A 138 -11.81 13.77 -23.79
C SER A 138 -10.46 13.56 -24.46
N ALA A 139 -9.54 12.77 -23.88
CA ALA A 139 -8.17 12.61 -24.38
C ALA A 139 -8.11 12.12 -25.84
N GLY A 140 -9.14 11.42 -26.33
CA GLY A 140 -9.24 10.99 -27.72
C GLY A 140 -9.13 12.12 -28.75
N SER A 141 -9.57 13.34 -28.40
CA SER A 141 -9.46 14.52 -29.27
C SER A 141 -8.01 14.93 -29.57
N ARG A 142 -7.06 14.53 -28.72
CA ARG A 142 -5.64 14.88 -28.79
C ARG A 142 -4.76 13.73 -29.31
N LEU A 143 -5.36 12.60 -29.66
CA LEU A 143 -4.64 11.38 -30.06
C LEU A 143 -4.87 11.06 -31.53
N THR A 144 -3.85 10.52 -32.19
CA THR A 144 -3.93 10.07 -33.59
C THR A 144 -3.36 8.65 -33.74
N GLY A 145 -3.62 8.02 -34.89
CA GLY A 145 -3.06 6.72 -35.26
C GLY A 145 -3.34 5.61 -34.23
N GLN A 146 -2.31 4.82 -33.92
CA GLN A 146 -2.42 3.68 -33.02
C GLN A 146 -2.82 4.08 -31.59
N ALA A 147 -2.38 5.25 -31.12
CA ALA A 147 -2.70 5.73 -29.78
C ALA A 147 -4.21 6.02 -29.62
N LEU A 148 -4.83 6.61 -30.64
CA LEU A 148 -6.28 6.84 -30.67
C LEU A 148 -7.05 5.51 -30.69
N THR A 149 -6.62 4.54 -31.49
CA THR A 149 -7.24 3.21 -31.54
C THR A 149 -7.14 2.50 -30.20
N TYR A 150 -5.98 2.56 -29.54
CA TYR A 150 -5.81 1.99 -28.21
C TYR A 150 -6.70 2.67 -27.18
N TYR A 151 -6.73 4.01 -27.18
CA TYR A 151 -7.59 4.80 -26.31
C TYR A 151 -9.06 4.42 -26.46
N ARG A 152 -9.59 4.37 -27.70
CA ARG A 152 -11.00 4.00 -27.96
C ARG A 152 -11.35 2.62 -27.42
N LYS A 153 -10.39 1.69 -27.41
CA LYS A 153 -10.57 0.33 -26.86
C LYS A 153 -10.54 0.27 -25.34
N THR A 154 -9.92 1.23 -24.66
CA THR A 154 -9.70 1.17 -23.20
C THR A 154 -10.35 2.29 -22.42
N LYS A 155 -10.87 3.34 -23.05
CA LYS A 155 -11.37 4.55 -22.37
C LYS A 155 -12.44 4.21 -21.32
N ASP A 156 -13.43 3.37 -21.67
CA ASP A 156 -14.57 3.11 -20.77
C ASP A 156 -14.12 2.25 -19.59
N ARG A 157 -13.22 1.30 -19.83
CA ARG A 157 -12.55 0.53 -18.77
C ARG A 157 -11.77 1.44 -17.83
N ASP A 158 -10.92 2.29 -18.40
CA ASP A 158 -9.99 3.12 -17.64
C ASP A 158 -10.77 4.15 -16.81
N LEU A 159 -11.84 4.73 -17.38
CA LEU A 159 -12.80 5.60 -16.70
C LEU A 159 -13.52 4.86 -15.57
N ALA A 160 -14.07 3.67 -15.83
CA ALA A 160 -14.76 2.88 -14.81
C ALA A 160 -13.84 2.52 -13.63
N ILE A 161 -12.58 2.13 -13.89
CA ILE A 161 -11.60 1.84 -12.83
C ILE A 161 -11.29 3.09 -12.01
N LEU A 162 -11.02 4.23 -12.65
CA LEU A 162 -10.70 5.48 -11.96
C LEU A 162 -11.88 5.96 -11.11
N THR A 163 -13.07 5.98 -11.69
CA THR A 163 -14.32 6.39 -11.02
C THR A 163 -14.61 5.48 -9.85
N LEU A 164 -14.48 4.16 -10.01
CA LEU A 164 -14.66 3.20 -8.91
C LEU A 164 -13.65 3.44 -7.77
N LEU A 165 -12.36 3.59 -8.08
CA LEU A 165 -11.32 3.81 -7.07
C LEU A 165 -11.51 5.14 -6.33
N LEU A 166 -11.93 6.19 -7.03
CA LEU A 166 -12.17 7.52 -6.47
C LEU A 166 -13.51 7.64 -5.74
N GLY A 167 -14.53 6.86 -6.13
CA GLY A 167 -15.87 6.89 -5.54
C GLY A 167 -16.08 5.92 -4.37
N THR A 168 -15.21 4.92 -4.21
CA THR A 168 -15.34 3.90 -3.13
C THR A 168 -14.11 3.79 -2.24
N GLY A 169 -12.95 4.25 -2.73
CA GLY A 169 -11.69 4.11 -2.02
C GLY A 169 -11.21 2.67 -1.82
N ILE A 170 -11.70 1.67 -2.56
CA ILE A 170 -11.21 0.29 -2.46
C ILE A 170 -9.71 0.17 -2.78
N ARG A 171 -9.07 -0.91 -2.32
CA ARG A 171 -7.66 -1.19 -2.65
C ARG A 171 -7.55 -1.64 -4.10
N VAL A 172 -6.41 -1.35 -4.74
CA VAL A 172 -6.15 -1.80 -6.12
C VAL A 172 -6.26 -3.32 -6.29
N SER A 173 -5.83 -4.10 -5.29
CA SER A 173 -5.96 -5.55 -5.28
C SER A 173 -7.40 -6.03 -5.19
N GLU A 174 -8.26 -5.28 -4.50
CA GLU A 174 -9.70 -5.55 -4.41
C GLU A 174 -10.35 -5.22 -5.75
N CYS A 175 -10.04 -4.05 -6.32
CA CYS A 175 -10.53 -3.62 -7.64
C CYS A 175 -10.22 -4.62 -8.76
N VAL A 176 -8.96 -5.08 -8.89
CA VAL A 176 -8.61 -6.06 -9.94
C VAL A 176 -9.14 -7.47 -9.65
N GLY A 177 -9.52 -7.74 -8.40
CA GLY A 177 -10.07 -9.01 -7.95
C GLY A 177 -11.55 -9.19 -8.26
N LEU A 178 -12.29 -8.11 -8.55
CA LEU A 178 -13.72 -8.15 -8.82
C LEU A 178 -14.10 -9.03 -10.01
N ASP A 179 -15.19 -9.76 -9.87
CA ASP A 179 -15.92 -10.44 -10.91
C ASP A 179 -17.21 -9.68 -11.29
N LEU A 180 -17.78 -10.03 -12.45
CA LEU A 180 -19.06 -9.47 -12.90
C LEU A 180 -20.17 -9.68 -11.86
N ASN A 181 -20.19 -10.84 -11.21
CA ASN A 181 -21.19 -11.19 -10.21
C ASN A 181 -20.98 -10.50 -8.85
N ASP A 182 -19.83 -9.83 -8.65
CA ASP A 182 -19.59 -9.07 -7.42
C ASP A 182 -20.30 -7.71 -7.45
N VAL A 183 -20.80 -7.27 -8.62
CA VAL A 183 -21.46 -5.97 -8.81
C VAL A 183 -22.97 -6.13 -8.69
N ASP A 184 -23.55 -5.48 -7.69
CA ASP A 184 -24.99 -5.40 -7.47
C ASP A 184 -25.50 -3.98 -7.76
N PHE A 185 -25.99 -3.77 -8.97
CA PHE A 185 -26.59 -2.49 -9.38
C PHE A 185 -27.95 -2.20 -8.73
N LYS A 186 -28.63 -3.19 -8.13
CA LYS A 186 -29.91 -2.93 -7.43
C LYS A 186 -29.66 -2.21 -6.11
N ASN A 187 -28.59 -2.60 -5.41
CA ASN A 187 -28.20 -2.00 -4.14
C ASN A 187 -27.00 -1.05 -4.26
N ASN A 188 -26.52 -0.78 -5.49
CA ASN A 188 -25.31 -0.03 -5.78
C ASN A 188 -24.12 -0.45 -4.89
N GLY A 189 -23.82 -1.76 -4.88
CA GLY A 189 -22.77 -2.34 -4.05
C GLY A 189 -21.82 -3.25 -4.83
N ILE A 190 -20.56 -3.31 -4.38
CA ILE A 190 -19.60 -4.32 -4.82
C ILE A 190 -19.18 -5.21 -3.65
N THR A 191 -19.08 -6.52 -3.89
CA THR A 191 -18.52 -7.45 -2.91
C THR A 191 -17.02 -7.58 -3.11
N VAL A 192 -16.22 -7.09 -2.16
CA VAL A 192 -14.75 -7.18 -2.22
C VAL A 192 -14.21 -8.24 -1.27
N THR A 193 -13.21 -9.00 -1.74
CA THR A 193 -12.48 -9.96 -0.90
C THR A 193 -11.25 -9.30 -0.28
N ARG A 194 -11.21 -9.22 1.06
CA ARG A 194 -10.13 -8.61 1.83
C ARG A 194 -9.06 -9.63 2.23
N LYS A 195 -7.94 -9.12 2.76
CA LYS A 195 -6.84 -9.97 3.27
C LYS A 195 -7.36 -10.95 4.33
N GLY A 196 -7.15 -12.24 4.10
CA GLY A 196 -7.62 -13.32 4.96
C GLY A 196 -8.89 -14.03 4.45
N GLY A 197 -9.43 -13.62 3.30
CA GLY A 197 -10.59 -14.27 2.68
C GLY A 197 -11.94 -13.66 3.07
N ASN A 198 -11.96 -12.73 4.04
CA ASN A 198 -13.20 -12.07 4.46
C ASN A 198 -13.76 -11.21 3.33
N GLN A 199 -15.05 -11.38 3.03
CA GLN A 199 -15.77 -10.54 2.09
C GLN A 199 -16.43 -9.35 2.81
N MET A 200 -16.60 -8.24 2.09
CA MET A 200 -17.33 -7.07 2.55
C MET A 200 -18.01 -6.40 1.37
N VAL A 201 -19.23 -5.90 1.58
CA VAL A 201 -19.92 -5.06 0.60
C VAL A 201 -19.46 -3.62 0.75
N VAL A 202 -19.10 -2.98 -0.35
CA VAL A 202 -18.77 -1.55 -0.43
C VAL A 202 -19.78 -0.90 -1.36
N TYR A 203 -20.51 0.07 -0.84
CA TYR A 203 -21.51 0.82 -1.61
C TYR A 203 -20.87 1.91 -2.44
N PHE A 204 -21.49 2.23 -3.57
CA PHE A 204 -21.06 3.26 -4.51
C PHE A 204 -22.23 4.15 -4.95
N GLY A 205 -21.93 5.36 -5.43
CA GLY A 205 -22.94 6.30 -5.92
C GLY A 205 -23.26 6.12 -7.42
N ASP A 206 -24.23 6.89 -7.90
CA ASP A 206 -24.75 6.80 -9.28
C ASP A 206 -23.69 7.04 -10.36
N GLU A 207 -22.72 7.91 -10.09
CA GLU A 207 -21.60 8.16 -11.02
C GLU A 207 -20.76 6.90 -11.26
N VAL A 208 -20.46 6.16 -10.18
CA VAL A 208 -19.76 4.88 -10.27
C VAL A 208 -20.63 3.83 -10.95
N ALA A 209 -21.93 3.80 -10.63
CA ALA A 209 -22.89 2.89 -11.25
C ALA A 209 -22.93 3.09 -12.78
N SER A 210 -23.03 4.35 -13.22
CA SER A 210 -23.03 4.74 -14.63
C SER A 210 -21.73 4.31 -15.32
N ALA A 211 -20.57 4.64 -14.75
CA ALA A 211 -19.29 4.29 -15.34
C ALA A 211 -19.07 2.76 -15.44
N LEU A 212 -19.45 2.01 -14.41
CA LEU A 212 -19.41 0.55 -14.42
C LEU A 212 -20.36 -0.04 -15.46
N SER A 213 -21.61 0.44 -15.52
CA SER A 213 -22.62 -0.03 -16.47
C SER A 213 -22.17 0.18 -17.91
N SER A 214 -21.71 1.40 -18.25
CA SER A 214 -21.19 1.71 -19.59
C SER A 214 -20.02 0.80 -19.95
N TYR A 215 -19.09 0.55 -19.03
CA TYR A 215 -18.00 -0.38 -19.29
C TYR A 215 -18.50 -1.81 -19.52
N ILE A 216 -19.38 -2.32 -18.64
CA ILE A 216 -19.87 -3.70 -18.65
C ILE A 216 -20.67 -3.99 -19.91
N GLU A 217 -21.61 -3.12 -20.26
CA GLU A 217 -22.54 -3.34 -21.39
C GLU A 217 -21.93 -3.06 -22.76
N GLU A 218 -20.91 -2.20 -22.81
CA GLU A 218 -20.25 -1.84 -24.08
C GLU A 218 -18.95 -2.65 -24.25
N SER A 219 -17.82 -2.08 -23.83
CA SER A 219 -16.50 -2.60 -24.17
C SER A 219 -16.17 -3.95 -23.52
N ARG A 220 -16.69 -4.24 -22.32
CA ARG A 220 -16.46 -5.51 -21.63
C ARG A 220 -17.22 -6.67 -22.26
N LYS A 221 -18.45 -6.43 -22.74
CA LYS A 221 -19.33 -7.43 -23.36
C LYS A 221 -18.75 -8.02 -24.64
N VAL A 222 -18.09 -7.17 -25.45
CA VAL A 222 -17.51 -7.56 -26.75
C VAL A 222 -16.04 -7.98 -26.66
N ALA A 223 -15.41 -7.96 -25.48
CA ALA A 223 -13.97 -8.15 -25.31
C ALA A 223 -13.46 -9.59 -25.54
N ALA A 224 -14.35 -10.58 -25.68
CA ALA A 224 -14.05 -12.00 -25.90
C ALA A 224 -12.92 -12.54 -24.99
N PRO A 225 -13.16 -12.69 -23.67
CA PRO A 225 -12.15 -13.06 -22.67
C PRO A 225 -11.44 -14.38 -23.01
N LEU A 226 -10.17 -14.51 -22.61
CA LEU A 226 -9.46 -15.79 -22.70
C LEU A 226 -9.96 -16.79 -21.63
N PRO A 227 -9.81 -18.10 -21.86
CA PRO A 227 -10.16 -19.13 -20.89
C PRO A 227 -9.60 -18.86 -19.49
N GLY A 228 -10.44 -18.95 -18.46
CA GLY A 228 -10.10 -18.68 -17.05
C GLY A 228 -10.16 -17.20 -16.64
N HIS A 229 -10.67 -16.32 -17.51
CA HIS A 229 -10.82 -14.88 -17.26
C HIS A 229 -12.22 -14.34 -17.60
N GLU A 230 -13.18 -15.23 -17.88
CA GLU A 230 -14.52 -14.93 -18.36
C GLU A 230 -15.32 -14.08 -17.36
N ASN A 231 -15.15 -14.34 -16.06
CA ASN A 231 -15.87 -13.65 -15.01
C ASN A 231 -15.19 -12.36 -14.54
N ALA A 232 -13.92 -12.15 -14.88
CA ALA A 232 -13.17 -10.99 -14.40
C ALA A 232 -13.84 -9.69 -14.84
N LEU A 233 -14.16 -8.80 -13.89
CA LEU A 233 -14.81 -7.53 -14.21
C LEU A 233 -13.93 -6.72 -15.17
N PHE A 234 -12.68 -6.45 -14.78
CA PHE A 234 -11.76 -5.65 -15.59
C PHE A 234 -10.76 -6.51 -16.39
N LEU A 235 -10.76 -6.31 -17.70
CA LEU A 235 -9.85 -7.00 -18.63
C LEU A 235 -8.74 -6.08 -19.16
N SER A 236 -7.54 -6.62 -19.26
CA SER A 236 -6.45 -6.06 -20.03
C SER A 236 -6.71 -6.15 -21.54
N THR A 237 -5.91 -5.46 -22.34
CA THR A 237 -5.94 -5.59 -23.82
C THR A 237 -5.54 -6.98 -24.31
N GLN A 238 -4.93 -7.80 -23.46
CA GLN A 238 -4.65 -9.21 -23.72
C GLN A 238 -5.87 -10.12 -23.45
N ARG A 239 -7.03 -9.54 -23.10
CA ARG A 239 -8.28 -10.26 -22.79
C ARG A 239 -8.19 -11.18 -21.56
N LYS A 240 -7.23 -10.88 -20.68
CA LYS A 240 -7.05 -11.50 -19.36
C LYS A 240 -7.41 -10.52 -18.25
N ARG A 241 -7.73 -11.02 -17.05
CA ARG A 241 -7.89 -10.20 -15.84
C ARG A 241 -6.76 -9.18 -15.73
N MET A 242 -7.11 -7.91 -15.53
CA MET A 242 -6.13 -6.84 -15.40
C MET A 242 -5.29 -7.03 -14.12
N GLY A 243 -3.98 -6.92 -14.22
CA GLY A 243 -3.09 -7.02 -13.05
C GLY A 243 -2.95 -5.69 -12.31
N VAL A 244 -2.54 -5.74 -11.03
CA VAL A 244 -2.27 -4.54 -10.20
C VAL A 244 -1.31 -3.58 -10.91
N GLN A 245 -0.20 -4.09 -11.46
CA GLN A 245 0.78 -3.25 -12.15
C GLN A 245 0.20 -2.53 -13.38
N ALA A 246 -0.72 -3.17 -14.09
CA ALA A 246 -1.38 -2.56 -15.25
C ALA A 246 -2.28 -1.40 -14.81
N VAL A 247 -3.01 -1.55 -13.70
CA VAL A 247 -3.81 -0.46 -13.13
C VAL A 247 -2.92 0.68 -12.63
N GLU A 248 -1.81 0.38 -11.95
CA GLU A 248 -0.86 1.40 -11.51
C GLU A 248 -0.28 2.20 -12.68
N ASN A 249 0.08 1.52 -13.76
CA ASN A 249 0.60 2.16 -14.98
C ASN A 249 -0.48 3.02 -15.66
N MET A 250 -1.73 2.55 -15.69
CA MET A 250 -2.88 3.28 -16.21
C MET A 250 -3.13 4.56 -15.41
N VAL A 251 -3.23 4.46 -14.08
CA VAL A 251 -3.41 5.62 -13.18
C VAL A 251 -2.29 6.63 -13.41
N LYS A 252 -1.04 6.16 -13.48
CA LYS A 252 0.13 7.02 -13.70
C LYS A 252 0.11 7.70 -15.07
N LYS A 253 -0.37 7.02 -16.12
CA LYS A 253 -0.52 7.57 -17.48
C LYS A 253 -1.44 8.78 -17.47
N TYR A 254 -2.65 8.65 -16.93
CA TYR A 254 -3.63 9.73 -16.91
C TYR A 254 -3.27 10.84 -15.93
N ALA A 255 -2.88 10.49 -14.70
CA ALA A 255 -2.56 11.49 -13.69
C ALA A 255 -1.38 12.40 -14.06
N ARG A 256 -0.41 11.91 -14.83
CA ARG A 256 0.71 12.74 -15.33
C ARG A 256 0.27 13.87 -16.26
N GLN A 257 -0.86 13.73 -16.93
CA GLN A 257 -1.36 14.73 -17.89
C GLN A 257 -2.05 15.89 -17.17
N VAL A 258 -2.65 15.61 -16.02
CA VAL A 258 -3.43 16.59 -15.24
C VAL A 258 -2.63 17.15 -14.07
N THR A 259 -1.81 16.33 -13.42
CA THR A 259 -1.05 16.68 -12.21
C THR A 259 0.43 16.27 -12.32
N PRO A 260 1.20 16.81 -13.28
CA PRO A 260 2.58 16.36 -13.57
C PRO A 260 3.52 16.45 -12.35
N GLY A 261 3.28 17.39 -11.44
CA GLY A 261 4.04 17.54 -10.18
C GLY A 261 3.69 16.51 -9.10
N LYS A 262 2.57 15.79 -9.22
CA LYS A 262 2.09 14.83 -8.22
C LYS A 262 2.27 13.40 -8.74
N LYS A 263 3.06 12.60 -8.02
CA LYS A 263 3.22 11.16 -8.32
C LYS A 263 1.99 10.37 -7.87
N ILE A 264 0.89 10.38 -8.61
CA ILE A 264 -0.35 9.69 -8.23
C ILE A 264 -0.24 8.18 -8.47
N THR A 265 -0.80 7.40 -7.53
CA THR A 265 -0.91 5.95 -7.56
C THR A 265 -2.31 5.54 -7.05
N PRO A 266 -2.78 4.30 -7.27
CA PRO A 266 -4.09 3.87 -6.77
C PRO A 266 -4.28 4.09 -5.26
N HIS A 267 -3.23 3.88 -4.47
CA HIS A 267 -3.27 4.13 -3.03
C HIS A 267 -3.48 5.61 -2.67
N LYS A 268 -2.99 6.53 -3.52
CA LYS A 268 -3.25 7.96 -3.36
C LYS A 268 -4.66 8.34 -3.77
N LEU A 269 -5.24 7.72 -4.80
CA LEU A 269 -6.66 7.90 -5.12
C LEU A 269 -7.56 7.49 -3.95
N ARG A 270 -7.24 6.37 -3.30
CA ARG A 270 -7.91 5.96 -2.05
C ARG A 270 -7.75 6.98 -0.92
N SER A 271 -6.57 7.60 -0.80
CA SER A 271 -6.33 8.66 0.19
C SER A 271 -7.10 9.94 -0.15
N THR A 272 -7.26 10.24 -1.44
CA THR A 272 -8.14 11.30 -1.96
C THR A 272 -9.58 11.03 -1.54
N TYR A 273 -10.14 9.85 -1.85
CA TYR A 273 -11.51 9.49 -1.47
C TYR A 273 -11.75 9.66 0.03
N GLY A 274 -10.91 9.07 0.87
CA GLY A 274 -11.11 9.18 2.32
C GLY A 274 -10.92 10.61 2.84
N THR A 275 -10.10 11.43 2.18
CA THR A 275 -10.01 12.87 2.49
C THR A 275 -11.33 13.57 2.20
N SER A 276 -11.88 13.37 1.00
CA SER A 276 -13.13 13.99 0.59
C SER A 276 -14.27 13.54 1.49
N LEU A 277 -14.39 12.22 1.74
CA LEU A 277 -15.40 11.68 2.64
C LEU A 277 -15.29 12.28 4.06
N TYR A 278 -14.08 12.43 4.61
CA TYR A 278 -13.90 13.05 5.93
C TYR A 278 -14.26 14.54 5.93
N LYS A 279 -13.95 15.27 4.85
CA LYS A 279 -14.32 16.69 4.72
C LYS A 279 -15.83 16.86 4.74
N GLU A 280 -16.55 16.05 3.97
CA GLU A 280 -18.01 16.12 3.84
C GLU A 280 -18.74 15.64 5.11
N THR A 281 -18.36 14.50 5.66
CA THR A 281 -19.10 13.86 6.77
C THR A 281 -18.63 14.33 8.14
N GLY A 282 -17.34 14.63 8.25
CA GLY A 282 -16.66 14.85 9.50
C GLY A 282 -16.58 13.70 10.47
N ASP A 283 -16.99 12.52 10.07
CA ASP A 283 -16.92 11.32 10.87
C ASP A 283 -15.67 10.49 10.51
N ILE A 284 -14.69 10.50 11.40
CA ILE A 284 -13.45 9.74 11.22
C ILE A 284 -13.67 8.23 11.33
N TYR A 285 -14.68 7.79 12.09
CA TYR A 285 -15.01 6.38 12.29
C TYR A 285 -15.70 5.82 11.05
N LEU A 286 -16.63 6.58 10.46
CA LEU A 286 -17.22 6.24 9.17
C LEU A 286 -16.13 6.07 8.09
N VAL A 287 -15.20 7.01 8.01
CA VAL A 287 -14.08 6.92 7.04
C VAL A 287 -13.21 5.69 7.31
N ALA A 288 -12.94 5.36 8.58
CA ALA A 288 -12.16 4.19 8.95
C ALA A 288 -12.87 2.88 8.57
N ASP A 289 -14.18 2.80 8.78
CA ASP A 289 -15.00 1.63 8.48
C ASP A 289 -15.11 1.39 6.96
N VAL A 290 -15.46 2.43 6.20
CA VAL A 290 -15.57 2.38 4.73
C VAL A 290 -14.22 1.99 4.11
N LEU A 291 -13.12 2.58 4.56
CA LEU A 291 -11.79 2.19 4.11
C LEU A 291 -11.40 0.79 4.65
N GLY A 292 -11.98 0.30 5.73
CA GLY A 292 -11.59 -0.97 6.32
C GLY A 292 -10.24 -0.92 7.02
N HIS A 293 -10.02 0.12 7.81
CA HIS A 293 -8.89 0.25 8.71
C HIS A 293 -9.22 -0.42 10.05
N LYS A 294 -8.37 -1.34 10.49
CA LYS A 294 -8.53 -2.01 11.80
C LYS A 294 -8.32 -1.07 13.00
N ASP A 295 -7.58 0.02 12.78
CA ASP A 295 -7.24 1.01 13.80
C ASP A 295 -7.49 2.41 13.23
N VAL A 296 -8.35 3.17 13.90
CA VAL A 296 -8.72 4.55 13.56
C VAL A 296 -7.51 5.49 13.55
N ASN A 297 -6.45 5.18 14.31
CA ASN A 297 -5.21 5.97 14.27
C ASN A 297 -4.56 5.95 12.88
N THR A 298 -4.74 4.88 12.11
CA THR A 298 -4.30 4.83 10.70
C THR A 298 -5.00 5.94 9.93
N THR A 299 -6.32 6.02 10.05
CA THR A 299 -7.18 7.04 9.44
C THR A 299 -6.80 8.45 9.93
N LYS A 300 -6.62 8.64 11.24
CA LYS A 300 -6.27 9.94 11.83
C LYS A 300 -4.96 10.52 11.29
N LYS A 301 -3.92 9.68 11.12
CA LYS A 301 -2.65 10.10 10.50
C LYS A 301 -2.84 10.64 9.09
N HIS A 302 -3.84 10.17 8.36
CA HIS A 302 -4.10 10.64 7.00
C HIS A 302 -4.73 12.04 6.92
N TYR A 303 -5.37 12.50 8.00
CA TYR A 303 -6.21 13.71 7.99
C TYR A 303 -5.80 14.77 9.02
N ALA A 304 -4.61 14.64 9.62
CA ALA A 304 -4.11 15.56 10.64
C ALA A 304 -4.16 17.05 10.23
N ALA A 305 -3.91 17.38 8.95
CA ALA A 305 -3.99 18.76 8.48
C ALA A 305 -5.43 19.33 8.47
N ILE A 306 -6.45 18.49 8.26
CA ILE A 306 -7.87 18.91 8.30
C ILE A 306 -8.32 19.12 9.74
N ASP A 307 -7.68 18.42 10.68
CA ASP A 307 -7.93 18.59 12.11
C ASP A 307 -7.59 20.01 12.57
N GLU A 308 -6.60 20.68 11.96
CA GLU A 308 -6.23 22.06 12.33
C GLU A 308 -7.30 23.08 11.94
N ASP A 309 -7.85 23.02 10.72
CA ASP A 309 -8.97 23.86 10.29
C ASP A 309 -10.20 23.65 11.17
N ARG A 310 -10.42 22.42 11.63
CA ARG A 310 -11.49 22.10 12.58
C ARG A 310 -11.23 22.61 13.98
N ARG A 311 -9.99 22.55 14.48
CA ARG A 311 -9.63 23.15 15.77
C ARG A 311 -9.93 24.65 15.78
N ARG A 312 -9.72 25.35 14.65
CA ARG A 312 -10.12 26.75 14.51
C ARG A 312 -11.64 26.92 14.59
N LYS A 313 -12.42 26.06 13.92
CA LYS A 313 -13.90 26.07 14.00
C LYS A 313 -14.43 25.67 15.40
N ALA A 314 -13.72 24.80 16.12
CA ALA A 314 -14.13 24.37 17.46
C ALA A 314 -14.14 25.52 18.47
N ALA A 315 -13.25 26.50 18.30
CA ALA A 315 -13.20 27.70 19.15
C ALA A 315 -14.52 28.50 19.13
N SER A 316 -15.30 28.44 18.04
CA SER A 316 -16.58 29.13 17.90
C SER A 316 -17.80 28.21 17.97
N ALA A 317 -17.60 26.90 18.15
CA ALA A 317 -18.68 25.91 18.12
C ALA A 317 -19.51 25.89 19.42
N VAL A 318 -18.90 26.22 20.56
CA VAL A 318 -19.58 26.29 21.86
C VAL A 318 -19.95 27.73 22.17
N LYS A 319 -21.24 28.06 22.10
CA LYS A 319 -21.76 29.36 22.55
C LYS A 319 -22.14 29.25 24.02
N LEU A 320 -21.53 30.09 24.87
CA LEU A 320 -21.76 30.08 26.33
C LEU A 320 -23.03 30.81 26.76
N ARG A 321 -23.64 31.60 25.87
CA ARG A 321 -24.87 32.34 26.12
C ARG A 321 -25.77 32.22 24.89
N GLU A 322 -27.06 32.07 25.11
CA GLU A 322 -28.05 32.19 24.05
C GLU A 322 -28.05 33.62 23.53
N SER A 323 -28.07 33.76 22.21
CA SER A 323 -28.08 35.03 21.49
C SER A 323 -29.47 35.63 21.44
#